data_AF-A0A955BK69-F1
#
_entry.id   AF-A0A955BK69-F1
#
_cell.length_a   1.000
_cell.length_b   1.000
_cell.length_c   1.000
_cell.angle_alpha   90.00
_cell.angle_beta   90.00
_cell.angle_gamma   90.00
#
_symmetry.space_group_name_H-M   'P 1'
#
loop_
_entity.id
_entity.type
_entity.pdbx_description
1 polymer ?
#
loop_
_entity_poly.entity_id
_entity_poly.type
_entity_poly.pdbx_seq_one_letter_code
_entity_poly.pdbx_strand_id
1 'polypeptide(L)'
;MKRDLDLVRQLLFVIESSETAALNHVYGLSPGDQRVQYHLRLLVDAGLARGVGLTGEGSVCVRLTWDGHEMLELVRNESLWERAKRLVQDKTGGNSL
;
A
#
# COMPACT_ATOMS: atom_id res chain seq x y z
N MET A 1 -12.18 8.37 2.89
CA MET A 1 -12.55 6.95 2.66
C MET A 1 -12.13 6.15 3.88
N LYS A 2 -12.66 4.94 4.13
CA LYS A 2 -12.12 4.08 5.19
C LYS A 2 -10.78 3.49 4.75
N ARG A 3 -9.86 3.31 5.70
CA ARG A 3 -8.60 2.62 5.47
C ARG A 3 -8.87 1.13 5.28
N ASP A 4 -8.39 0.60 4.18
CA ASP A 4 -8.46 -0.81 3.78
C ASP A 4 -7.05 -1.39 3.84
N LEU A 5 -6.84 -2.35 4.75
CA LEU A 5 -5.53 -2.94 4.98
C LEU A 5 -5.07 -3.88 3.88
N ASP A 6 -6.00 -4.55 3.20
CA ASP A 6 -5.67 -5.45 2.09
C ASP A 6 -5.20 -4.65 0.87
N LEU A 7 -5.83 -3.49 0.60
CA LEU A 7 -5.35 -2.58 -0.43
C LEU A 7 -3.99 -1.95 -0.07
N VAL A 8 -3.77 -1.59 1.20
CA VAL A 8 -2.44 -1.14 1.66
C VAL A 8 -1.38 -2.20 1.39
N ARG A 9 -1.66 -3.46 1.74
CA ARG A 9 -0.75 -4.58 1.48
C ARG A 9 -0.47 -4.76 -0.01
N GLN A 10 -1.50 -4.73 -0.85
CA GLN A 10 -1.36 -4.82 -2.31
C GLN A 10 -0.49 -3.69 -2.87
N LEU A 11 -0.70 -2.45 -2.41
CA LEU A 11 0.10 -1.31 -2.86
C LEU A 11 1.58 -1.44 -2.46
N LEU A 12 1.89 -1.96 -1.27
CA LEU A 12 3.28 -2.21 -0.87
C LEU A 12 3.96 -3.20 -1.83
N PHE A 13 3.31 -4.31 -2.18
CA PHE A 13 3.85 -5.29 -3.15
C PHE A 13 4.05 -4.68 -4.55
N VAL A 14 3.09 -3.87 -4.99
CA VAL A 14 3.17 -3.18 -6.27
C VAL A 14 4.38 -2.25 -6.31
N ILE A 15 4.58 -1.45 -5.27
CA ILE A 15 5.70 -0.51 -5.19
C ILE A 15 7.04 -1.28 -5.09
N GLU A 16 7.09 -2.42 -4.40
CA GLU A 16 8.27 -3.29 -4.39
C GLU A 16 8.61 -3.82 -5.79
N SER A 17 7.61 -4.25 -6.57
CA SER A 17 7.82 -4.89 -7.88
C SER A 17 8.30 -3.93 -8.97
N SER A 18 8.31 -2.62 -8.73
CA SER A 18 8.70 -1.61 -9.70
C SER A 18 9.69 -0.65 -9.06
N GLU A 19 10.96 -0.67 -9.50
CA GLU A 19 12.04 0.19 -8.99
C GLU A 19 11.66 1.68 -8.98
N THR A 20 10.77 2.09 -9.89
CA THR A 20 10.00 3.34 -9.83
C THR A 20 8.60 3.09 -10.40
N ALA A 21 7.64 2.77 -9.53
CA ALA A 21 6.26 2.54 -9.94
C ALA A 21 5.66 3.82 -10.52
N ALA A 22 5.57 3.90 -11.84
CA ALA A 22 4.62 4.76 -12.51
C ALA A 22 3.23 4.16 -12.22
N LEU A 23 2.42 4.81 -11.37
CA LEU A 23 1.12 4.30 -10.89
C LEU A 23 0.15 3.93 -12.03
N ASN A 24 0.44 4.38 -13.24
CA ASN A 24 -0.21 4.09 -14.51
C ASN A 24 -0.07 2.65 -15.02
N HIS A 25 0.87 1.86 -14.50
CA HIS A 25 1.07 0.46 -14.92
C HIS A 25 0.90 -0.57 -13.81
N VAL A 26 0.10 -0.25 -12.79
CA VAL A 26 -0.19 -1.20 -11.72
C VAL A 26 -1.25 -2.19 -12.17
N TYR A 27 -0.87 -3.47 -12.27
CA TYR A 27 -1.73 -4.61 -12.58
C TYR A 27 -3.10 -4.53 -11.88
N GLY A 28 -4.13 -4.06 -12.61
CA GLY A 28 -5.52 -4.02 -12.14
C GLY A 28 -5.91 -2.84 -11.24
N LEU A 29 -5.00 -1.93 -10.88
CA LEU A 29 -5.31 -0.73 -10.10
C LEU A 29 -5.16 0.51 -10.97
N SER A 30 -6.29 1.16 -11.30
CA SER A 30 -6.25 2.40 -12.07
C SER A 30 -5.69 3.52 -11.20
N PRO A 31 -4.64 4.27 -11.63
CA PRO A 31 -4.18 5.45 -10.90
C PRO A 31 -5.26 6.54 -10.81
N GLY A 32 -6.29 6.49 -11.65
CA GLY A 32 -7.46 7.37 -11.56
C GLY A 32 -8.48 6.94 -10.49
N ASP A 33 -8.31 5.77 -9.89
CA ASP A 33 -9.15 5.31 -8.78
C ASP A 33 -8.83 6.12 -7.52
N GLN A 34 -9.82 6.88 -7.05
CA GLN A 34 -9.72 7.67 -5.82
C GLN A 34 -9.35 6.80 -4.60
N ARG A 35 -9.76 5.53 -4.59
CA ARG A 35 -9.39 4.57 -3.53
C ARG A 35 -7.89 4.33 -3.52
N VAL A 36 -7.27 4.12 -4.67
CA VAL A 36 -5.83 3.89 -4.82
C VAL A 36 -5.07 5.15 -4.39
N GLN A 37 -5.48 6.31 -4.90
CA GLN A 37 -4.85 7.60 -4.55
C GLN A 37 -4.93 7.88 -3.04
N TYR A 38 -6.08 7.63 -2.42
CA TYR A 38 -6.27 7.80 -0.99
C TYR A 38 -5.33 6.90 -0.17
N HIS A 39 -5.22 5.62 -0.50
CA HIS A 39 -4.35 4.69 0.25
C HIS A 39 -2.86 4.94 -0.01
N LEU A 40 -2.50 5.35 -1.22
CA LEU A 40 -1.14 5.77 -1.51
C LEU A 40 -0.76 7.00 -0.69
N ARG A 41 -1.67 7.97 -0.54
CA ARG A 41 -1.47 9.12 0.34
C ARG A 41 -1.25 8.68 1.79
N LEU A 42 -2.04 7.73 2.29
CA LEU A 42 -1.84 7.16 3.63
C LEU A 42 -0.47 6.49 3.80
N LEU A 43 0.01 5.76 2.80
CA LEU A 43 1.34 5.15 2.83
C LEU A 43 2.44 6.22 2.91
N VAL A 44 2.28 7.32 2.19
CA VAL A 44 3.23 8.44 2.23
C VAL A 44 3.17 9.18 3.57
N ASP A 45 1.97 9.47 4.07
CA ASP A 45 1.79 10.17 5.35
C ASP A 45 2.29 9.31 6.54
N ALA A 46 2.20 7.98 6.43
CA ALA A 46 2.75 7.04 7.40
C ALA A 46 4.26 6.79 7.26
N GLY A 47 4.91 7.39 6.25
CA GLY A 47 6.34 7.20 6.00
C GLY A 47 6.72 5.83 5.45
N LEU A 48 5.77 5.03 4.96
CA LEU A 48 6.00 3.71 4.34
C LEU A 48 6.39 3.81 2.86
N ALA A 49 5.95 4.87 2.19
CA ALA A 49 6.32 5.19 0.82
C ALA A 49 6.74 6.65 0.69
N ARG A 50 7.48 6.99 -0.37
CA ARG A 50 7.80 8.38 -0.70
C ARG A 50 7.78 8.62 -2.21
N GLY A 51 7.35 9.82 -2.59
CA GLY A 51 7.49 10.30 -3.97
C GLY A 51 8.96 10.52 -4.32
N VAL A 52 9.35 10.12 -5.54
CA VAL A 52 10.73 10.28 -6.05
C VAL A 52 10.81 11.15 -7.30
N GLY A 53 9.68 11.49 -7.90
CA GLY A 53 9.62 12.35 -9.06
C GLY A 53 8.33 12.17 -9.84
N LEU A 54 8.31 12.74 -11.05
CA LEU A 54 7.27 12.49 -12.05
C LEU A 54 7.90 11.75 -13.23
N THR A 55 7.15 10.85 -13.86
CA THR A 55 7.50 10.33 -15.18
C THR A 55 7.42 11.44 -16.22
N GLY A 56 7.98 11.20 -17.42
CA GLY A 56 7.82 12.10 -18.56
C GLY A 56 6.35 12.34 -18.97
N GLU A 57 5.44 11.47 -18.54
CA GLU A 57 3.99 11.56 -18.75
C GLU A 57 3.25 12.24 -17.58
N GLY A 58 3.98 12.78 -16.60
CA GLY A 58 3.41 13.48 -15.44
C GLY A 58 2.86 12.57 -14.34
N SER A 59 3.11 11.26 -14.39
CA SER A 59 2.67 10.34 -13.34
C SER A 59 3.65 10.33 -12.16
N VAL A 60 3.13 10.29 -10.93
CA VAL A 60 3.98 10.28 -9.73
C VAL A 60 4.70 8.94 -9.61
N CYS A 61 6.04 8.99 -9.54
CA CYS A 61 6.86 7.86 -9.17
C CYS A 61 6.97 7.78 -7.65
N VAL A 62 6.72 6.60 -7.10
CA VAL A 62 6.86 6.30 -5.68
C VAL A 62 7.85 5.15 -5.47
N ARG A 63 8.47 5.11 -4.29
CA ARG A 63 9.26 3.98 -3.80
C ARG A 63 8.94 3.69 -2.34
N LEU A 64 9.27 2.49 -1.88
CA LEU A 64 9.23 2.15 -0.46
C LEU A 64 10.34 2.89 0.32
N THR A 65 10.04 3.21 1.57
CA THR A 65 11.05 3.58 2.56
C THR A 65 11.59 2.32 3.24
N TRP A 66 12.57 2.48 4.14
CA TRP A 66 13.02 1.37 4.98
C TRP A 66 11.85 0.74 5.75
N ASP A 67 11.07 1.57 6.45
CA ASP A 67 9.89 1.13 7.20
C ASP A 67 8.82 0.49 6.28
N GLY A 68 8.73 0.95 5.03
CA GLY A 68 7.91 0.32 4.00
C GLY A 68 8.33 -1.12 3.70
N HIS A 69 9.64 -1.38 3.59
CA HIS A 69 10.17 -2.73 3.41
C HIS A 69 9.96 -3.60 4.66
N GLU A 70 10.18 -3.07 5.87
CA GLU A 70 9.93 -3.82 7.10
C GLU A 70 8.45 -4.21 7.24
N MET A 71 7.53 -3.27 6.95
CA MET A 71 6.11 -3.57 6.94
C MET A 71 5.76 -4.61 5.88
N LEU A 72 6.33 -4.49 4.68
CA LEU A 72 6.11 -5.46 3.61
C LEU A 72 6.52 -6.88 4.03
N GLU A 73 7.67 -7.05 4.67
CA GLU A 73 8.11 -8.34 5.20
C GLU A 73 7.13 -8.93 6.23
N LEU A 74 6.61 -8.09 7.14
CA LEU A 74 5.61 -8.51 8.13
C LEU A 74 4.32 -8.99 7.48
N VAL A 75 3.90 -8.32 6.40
CA VAL A 75 2.68 -8.69 5.68
C VAL A 75 2.95 -9.70 4.56
N ARG A 76 4.18 -10.15 4.31
CA ARG A 76 4.46 -11.03 3.17
C ARG A 76 3.78 -12.39 3.32
N ASN A 77 3.77 -12.93 4.53
CA ASN A 77 3.20 -14.24 4.83
C ASN A 77 1.67 -14.17 4.98
N GLU A 78 0.95 -14.80 4.05
CA GLU A 78 -0.51 -14.84 4.02
C GLU A 78 -1.14 -15.37 5.32
N SER A 79 -0.61 -16.46 5.87
CA SER A 79 -1.15 -17.07 7.09
C SER A 79 -0.98 -16.18 8.32
N LEU A 80 0.16 -15.47 8.41
CA LEU A 80 0.41 -14.49 9.48
C LEU A 80 -0.45 -13.25 9.30
N TRP A 81 -0.64 -12.79 8.05
CA TRP A 81 -1.50 -11.65 7.74
C TRP A 81 -2.94 -11.90 8.13
N GLU A 82 -3.52 -13.03 7.71
CA GLU A 82 -4.90 -13.39 8.06
C GLU A 82 -5.07 -13.55 9.57
N ARG A 83 -4.08 -14.15 10.25
CA ARG A 83 -4.09 -14.24 11.71
C ARG A 83 -4.03 -12.86 12.38
N ALA A 84 -3.20 -11.95 11.88
CA ALA A 84 -3.09 -10.59 12.39
C ALA A 84 -4.40 -9.82 12.20
N LYS A 85 -5.03 -9.91 11.02
CA LYS A 85 -6.34 -9.29 10.76
C LYS A 85 -7.41 -9.80 11.73
N ARG A 86 -7.49 -11.13 11.93
CA ARG A 86 -8.43 -11.73 12.89
C ARG A 86 -8.18 -11.24 14.32
N LEU A 87 -6.93 -11.22 14.77
CA LEU A 87 -6.59 -10.74 16.11
C LEU A 87 -6.99 -9.27 16.33
N VAL A 88 -6.83 -8.41 15.31
CA VAL A 88 -7.26 -7.01 15.39
C VAL A 88 -8.79 -6.92 15.41
N GLN A 89 -9.49 -7.68 14.57
CA GLN A 89 -10.96 -7.74 14.55
C GLN A 89 -11.53 -8.22 15.90
N ASP A 90 -10.97 -9.30 16.45
CA ASP A 90 -11.40 -9.88 17.73
C ASP A 90 -11.16 -8.92 18.91
N LYS A 91 -10.02 -8.20 18.91
CA LYS A 91 -9.67 -7.26 19.99
C LYS A 91 -10.41 -5.93 19.92
N THR A 92 -10.80 -5.48 18.73
CA THR A 92 -11.53 -4.21 18.54
C THR A 92 -13.04 -4.39 18.48
N GLY A 93 -13.55 -5.63 18.50
CA GLY A 93 -14.98 -5.93 18.63
C GLY A 93 -15.86 -5.38 17.49
N GLY A 94 -15.29 -5.09 16.32
CA GLY A 94 -16.02 -4.39 15.27
C GLY A 94 -15.53 -4.68 13.86
N ASN A 95 -16.48 -5.02 12.99
CA ASN A 95 -16.35 -5.13 11.53
C ASN A 95 -15.79 -3.84 10.89
N SER A 96 -14.48 -3.62 10.95
CA SER A 96 -13.79 -2.62 10.14
C SER A 96 -12.30 -2.95 10.05
N LEU A 97 -11.95 -3.86 9.14
CA LEU A 97 -10.71 -3.85 8.39
C LEU A 97 -11.03 -4.04 6.92
#